data_AF-A0A7S2MZT2-F1
#
_entry.id   AF-A0A7S2MZT2-F1
#
_cell.length_a   1.000
_cell.length_b   1.000
_cell.length_c   1.000
_cell.angle_alpha   90.00
_cell.angle_beta   90.00
_cell.angle_gamma   90.00
#
_symmetry.space_group_name_H-M   'P 1'
#
loop_
_entity.id
_entity.type
_entity.pdbx_description
1 polymer ?
#
loop_
_entity_poly.entity_id
_entity_poly.type
_entity_poly.pdbx_seq_one_letter_code
_entity_poly.pdbx_strand_id
1 'polypeptide(L)'
;MKFGAVAFLVLAGVNNAGAFVGSSKKAFGRSSSSVLSEKIAEELDLPCEDECALDCFPNMPPSVHPGVVTGQAQVDLLNHAKENGYAIPAVNCVSSSGINACLEAARKNDAPIIIQFSSGGSQFYGGKGLDNKNYRAAIAGAVSGAFHVRTMAEQYGVPVILHTDHCAKKLLPWVDGLIAASERYYEQHGEPLFSSHMIDLSEEPLEENLEICADYLARMSKIGMLLEMELGITGGEEDGVNNEDVPEEDLYSKPEEIYEVYKTLHPVSPMYTIAAAFGNVHGVYSPGNVRLEPDILDRGQDYISDKLGSDAPQDKKPVKFVFHGGSGSSTED
;
A
#
# COMPACT_ATOMS: atom_id res chain seq x y z
N MET A 1 -23.48 -29.40 28.96
CA MET A 1 -24.65 -29.90 28.20
C MET A 1 -24.37 -29.74 26.71
N LYS A 2 -24.98 -30.61 25.91
CA LYS A 2 -24.59 -31.09 24.58
C LYS A 2 -24.47 -30.04 23.46
N PHE A 3 -23.41 -30.20 22.66
CA PHE A 3 -23.24 -30.15 21.19
C PHE A 3 -24.27 -29.48 20.28
N GLY A 4 -23.75 -28.80 19.26
CA GLY A 4 -24.43 -28.53 17.98
C GLY A 4 -23.45 -28.03 16.92
N ALA A 5 -22.68 -28.94 16.32
CA ALA A 5 -21.94 -28.67 15.08
C ALA A 5 -22.91 -28.55 13.90
N VAL A 6 -22.64 -27.64 12.96
CA VAL A 6 -23.25 -27.65 11.63
C VAL A 6 -22.15 -27.54 10.59
N ALA A 7 -21.93 -28.65 9.90
CA ALA A 7 -21.21 -28.74 8.64
C ALA A 7 -22.24 -28.87 7.51
N PHE A 8 -22.01 -28.18 6.39
CA PHE A 8 -22.60 -28.47 5.08
C PHE A 8 -21.46 -28.28 4.05
N LEU A 9 -20.83 -29.37 3.63
CA LEU A 9 -21.12 -30.18 2.43
C LEU A 9 -20.80 -29.44 1.12
N VAL A 10 -19.59 -29.69 0.62
CA VAL A 10 -19.17 -29.46 -0.77
C VAL A 10 -19.85 -30.51 -1.65
N LEU A 11 -20.64 -30.08 -2.63
CA LEU A 11 -21.14 -30.94 -3.71
C LEU A 11 -20.32 -30.70 -4.98
N ALA A 12 -19.53 -31.70 -5.33
CA ALA A 12 -18.96 -31.84 -6.66
C ALA A 12 -20.07 -32.18 -7.67
N GLY A 13 -20.18 -31.37 -8.72
CA GLY A 13 -21.02 -31.64 -9.88
C GLY A 13 -20.18 -31.65 -11.14
N VAL A 14 -19.75 -32.84 -11.56
CA VAL A 14 -19.28 -33.08 -12.93
C VAL A 14 -20.52 -33.32 -13.79
N ASN A 15 -20.69 -32.57 -14.88
CA ASN A 15 -21.34 -33.10 -16.07
C ASN A 15 -20.87 -32.37 -17.34
N ASN A 16 -20.22 -33.17 -18.19
CA ASN A 16 -20.03 -32.94 -19.61
C ASN A 16 -21.40 -32.89 -20.32
N ALA A 17 -21.56 -31.99 -21.28
CA ALA A 17 -21.94 -32.31 -22.66
C ALA A 17 -22.44 -31.07 -23.42
N GLY A 18 -22.06 -30.98 -24.70
CA GLY A 18 -22.95 -30.44 -25.72
C GLY A 18 -22.48 -29.17 -26.41
N ALA A 19 -21.57 -29.32 -27.38
CA ALA A 19 -21.46 -28.39 -28.49
C ALA A 19 -22.81 -28.29 -29.22
N PHE A 20 -23.31 -27.08 -29.44
CA PHE A 20 -24.34 -26.81 -30.44
C PHE A 20 -23.88 -25.65 -31.32
N VAL A 21 -23.45 -26.01 -32.52
CA VAL A 21 -23.33 -25.10 -33.66
C VAL A 21 -24.73 -24.90 -34.22
N GLY A 22 -25.24 -23.68 -34.17
CA GLY A 22 -26.54 -23.29 -34.70
C GLY A 22 -26.44 -21.97 -35.44
N SER A 23 -26.14 -22.04 -36.73
CA SER A 23 -26.27 -20.92 -37.67
C SER A 23 -27.75 -20.52 -37.81
N SER A 24 -28.05 -19.26 -37.54
CA SER A 24 -29.24 -18.62 -38.12
C SER A 24 -29.01 -17.13 -38.33
N LYS A 25 -28.82 -16.80 -39.61
CA LYS A 25 -28.97 -15.45 -40.13
C LYS A 25 -30.42 -15.00 -39.91
N LYS A 26 -30.63 -13.97 -39.10
CA LYS A 26 -31.78 -13.08 -39.25
C LYS A 26 -31.29 -11.64 -39.33
N ALA A 27 -31.50 -11.05 -40.49
CA ALA A 27 -31.39 -9.63 -40.71
C ALA A 27 -32.38 -8.92 -39.78
N PHE A 28 -31.89 -8.01 -38.94
CA PHE A 28 -32.69 -6.98 -38.32
C PHE A 28 -32.23 -5.63 -38.85
N GLY A 29 -33.20 -4.86 -39.32
CA GLY A 29 -33.00 -3.59 -40.02
C GLY A 29 -32.25 -2.57 -39.18
N ARG A 30 -31.52 -1.69 -39.88
CA ARG A 30 -31.02 -0.43 -39.34
C ARG A 30 -32.21 0.40 -38.87
N SER A 31 -32.46 0.37 -37.56
CA SER A 31 -33.27 1.34 -36.85
C SER A 31 -32.30 2.32 -36.17
N SER A 32 -32.50 3.60 -36.42
CA SER A 32 -31.79 4.73 -35.84
C SER A 32 -31.59 4.59 -34.32
N SER A 33 -30.35 4.46 -33.86
CA SER A 33 -30.00 4.57 -32.43
C SER A 33 -28.70 5.36 -32.20
N SER A 34 -28.32 6.25 -33.12
CA SER A 34 -27.11 7.08 -32.98
C SER A 34 -27.35 8.39 -32.22
N VAL A 35 -28.35 8.43 -31.32
CA VAL A 35 -28.67 9.60 -30.49
C VAL A 35 -28.70 9.22 -28.99
N LEU A 36 -28.23 8.03 -28.64
CA LEU A 36 -28.39 7.43 -27.31
C LEU A 36 -27.07 7.24 -26.52
N SER A 37 -25.94 7.79 -26.96
CA SER A 37 -24.65 7.53 -26.28
C SER A 37 -23.85 8.75 -25.83
N GLU A 38 -23.97 9.91 -26.50
CA GLU A 38 -23.11 11.07 -26.15
C GLU A 38 -23.62 11.86 -24.95
N LYS A 39 -24.94 11.88 -24.69
CA LYS A 39 -25.51 12.72 -23.63
C LYS A 39 -25.29 12.25 -22.20
N ILE A 40 -25.22 10.95 -21.94
CA ILE A 40 -25.14 10.47 -20.56
C ILE A 40 -23.76 10.74 -19.96
N ALA A 41 -22.70 10.55 -20.75
CA ALA A 41 -21.34 10.85 -20.31
C ALA A 41 -21.17 12.36 -20.04
N GLU A 42 -21.66 13.21 -20.94
CA GLU A 42 -21.65 14.67 -20.76
C GLU A 42 -22.56 15.15 -19.61
N GLU A 43 -23.73 14.52 -19.41
CA GLU A 43 -24.66 14.84 -18.30
C GLU A 43 -24.11 14.39 -16.94
N LEU A 44 -23.29 13.34 -16.92
CA LEU A 44 -22.65 12.80 -15.72
C LEU A 44 -21.21 13.30 -15.53
N ASP A 45 -20.69 14.09 -16.48
CA ASP A 45 -19.31 14.57 -16.53
C ASP A 45 -18.27 13.42 -16.44
N LEU A 46 -18.41 12.42 -17.32
CA LEU A 46 -17.59 11.20 -17.34
C LEU A 46 -16.77 11.05 -18.65
N PRO A 47 -15.43 10.91 -18.57
CA PRO A 47 -14.59 11.18 -17.41
C PRO A 47 -14.60 12.68 -17.12
N CYS A 48 -14.42 13.05 -15.85
CA CYS A 48 -14.32 14.44 -15.43
C CYS A 48 -13.15 15.09 -16.16
N GLU A 49 -13.41 16.09 -17.02
CA GLU A 49 -12.35 16.76 -17.80
C GLU A 49 -11.79 17.99 -17.08
N ASP A 50 -12.48 18.49 -16.02
CA ASP A 50 -12.13 19.69 -15.22
C ASP A 50 -12.12 19.39 -13.69
N GLU A 51 -12.06 20.42 -12.82
CA GLU A 51 -12.16 20.27 -11.36
C GLU A 51 -13.46 19.54 -10.97
N CYS A 52 -13.35 18.23 -10.81
CA CYS A 52 -14.34 17.44 -10.11
C CYS A 52 -14.49 18.06 -8.73
N ALA A 53 -15.58 18.79 -8.52
CA ALA A 53 -15.95 19.36 -7.24
C ALA A 53 -16.36 18.23 -6.29
N LEU A 54 -15.40 17.37 -5.96
CA LEU A 54 -15.41 16.61 -4.74
C LEU A 54 -14.97 17.63 -3.70
N ASP A 55 -15.94 18.13 -2.93
CA ASP A 55 -15.69 19.02 -1.81
C ASP A 55 -14.45 18.53 -1.04
N CYS A 56 -13.56 19.45 -0.66
CA CYS A 56 -12.36 19.12 0.11
C CYS A 56 -12.73 18.12 1.21
N PHE A 57 -11.99 17.01 1.29
CA PHE A 57 -12.26 16.00 2.27
C PHE A 57 -12.20 16.65 3.67
N PRO A 58 -13.27 16.57 4.48
CA PRO A 58 -13.36 17.39 5.68
C PRO A 58 -12.21 17.08 6.63
N ASN A 59 -11.67 18.14 7.26
CA ASN A 59 -10.55 18.05 8.19
C ASN A 59 -9.26 17.47 7.60
N MET A 60 -8.97 17.74 6.32
CA MET A 60 -7.69 17.42 5.68
C MET A 60 -6.93 18.68 5.24
N PRO A 61 -5.60 18.60 5.08
CA PRO A 61 -4.80 19.67 4.49
C PRO A 61 -5.33 20.08 3.10
N PRO A 62 -5.21 21.36 2.69
CA PRO A 62 -5.71 21.83 1.39
C PRO A 62 -5.12 21.12 0.16
N SER A 63 -3.91 20.55 0.29
CA SER A 63 -3.24 19.78 -0.75
C SER A 63 -3.80 18.36 -0.91
N VAL A 64 -4.51 17.84 0.09
CA VAL A 64 -5.08 16.49 0.09
C VAL A 64 -6.42 16.52 -0.62
N HIS A 65 -6.48 15.79 -1.73
CA HIS A 65 -7.67 15.69 -2.56
C HIS A 65 -8.18 14.24 -2.58
N PRO A 66 -9.47 14.03 -2.90
CA PRO A 66 -9.96 12.73 -3.31
C PRO A 66 -9.19 12.16 -4.50
N GLY A 67 -9.07 10.83 -4.57
CA GLY A 67 -8.21 10.17 -5.53
C GLY A 67 -6.89 9.71 -4.92
N VAL A 68 -5.96 9.26 -5.76
CA VAL A 68 -4.63 8.84 -5.30
C VAL A 68 -3.79 10.07 -5.00
N VAL A 69 -3.28 10.17 -3.76
CA VAL A 69 -2.43 11.29 -3.33
C VAL A 69 -0.96 10.93 -3.50
N THR A 70 -0.18 11.85 -4.07
CA THR A 70 1.24 11.67 -4.37
C THR A 70 2.03 12.92 -3.97
N GLY A 71 3.37 12.85 -3.97
CA GLY A 71 4.24 14.00 -3.73
C GLY A 71 3.92 14.74 -2.43
N GLN A 72 3.78 16.07 -2.52
CA GLN A 72 3.55 16.92 -1.34
C GLN A 72 2.21 16.62 -0.65
N ALA A 73 1.15 16.27 -1.39
CA ALA A 73 -0.15 15.95 -0.81
C ALA A 73 -0.07 14.71 0.11
N GLN A 74 0.70 13.70 -0.29
CA GLN A 74 0.98 12.53 0.55
C GLN A 74 1.76 12.92 1.81
N VAL A 75 2.79 13.76 1.68
CA VAL A 75 3.58 14.24 2.83
C VAL A 75 2.71 15.01 3.82
N ASP A 76 1.84 15.89 3.32
CA ASP A 76 0.94 16.70 4.13
C ASP A 76 -0.11 15.82 4.85
N LEU A 77 -0.64 14.81 4.17
CA LEU A 77 -1.55 13.82 4.78
C LEU A 77 -0.88 13.08 5.95
N LEU A 78 0.36 12.63 5.76
CA LEU A 78 1.11 11.93 6.80
C LEU A 78 1.53 12.86 7.96
N ASN A 79 1.85 14.13 7.67
CA ASN A 79 2.11 15.12 8.71
C ASN A 79 0.85 15.43 9.51
N HIS A 80 -0.30 15.56 8.85
CA HIS A 80 -1.58 15.75 9.50
C HIS A 80 -1.93 14.58 10.44
N ALA A 81 -1.67 13.33 10.02
CA ALA A 81 -1.81 12.14 10.86
C ALA A 81 -0.94 12.22 12.12
N LYS A 82 0.32 12.62 11.95
CA LYS A 82 1.27 12.80 13.06
C LYS A 82 0.85 13.91 14.03
N GLU A 83 0.42 15.06 13.51
CA GLU A 83 0.02 16.24 14.31
C GLU A 83 -1.28 16.00 15.09
N ASN A 84 -2.21 15.23 14.51
CA ASN A 84 -3.52 14.96 15.12
C ASN A 84 -3.58 13.61 15.86
N GLY A 85 -2.48 12.85 15.89
CA GLY A 85 -2.37 11.63 16.69
C GLY A 85 -3.23 10.47 16.20
N TYR A 86 -3.26 10.23 14.89
CA TYR A 86 -3.91 9.06 14.30
C TYR A 86 -3.01 8.33 13.29
N ALA A 87 -3.31 7.08 13.01
CA ALA A 87 -2.68 6.27 11.96
C ALA A 87 -3.64 6.05 10.79
N ILE A 88 -3.11 5.78 9.60
CA ILE A 88 -3.89 5.50 8.40
C ILE A 88 -3.83 3.99 8.14
N PRO A 89 -4.97 3.28 8.05
CA PRO A 89 -4.95 1.84 7.82
C PRO A 89 -4.43 1.54 6.41
N ALA A 90 -3.53 0.57 6.31
CA ALA A 90 -3.01 0.04 5.06
C ALA A 90 -3.53 -1.38 4.81
N VAL A 91 -4.27 -1.57 3.72
CA VAL A 91 -5.02 -2.79 3.47
C VAL A 91 -4.54 -3.50 2.21
N ASN A 92 -4.05 -4.72 2.38
CA ASN A 92 -3.68 -5.59 1.27
C ASN A 92 -4.88 -5.93 0.40
N CYS A 93 -4.77 -5.62 -0.89
CA CYS A 93 -5.80 -5.91 -1.87
C CYS A 93 -5.29 -6.90 -2.93
N VAL A 94 -6.17 -7.82 -3.33
CA VAL A 94 -5.87 -8.82 -4.38
C VAL A 94 -6.90 -8.80 -5.51
N SER A 95 -7.95 -8.00 -5.41
CA SER A 95 -9.00 -7.91 -6.44
C SER A 95 -9.67 -6.54 -6.42
N SER A 96 -10.34 -6.19 -7.52
CA SER A 96 -11.17 -4.98 -7.59
C SER A 96 -12.27 -4.98 -6.52
N SER A 97 -12.83 -6.14 -6.17
CA SER A 97 -13.81 -6.24 -5.09
C SER A 97 -13.23 -5.86 -3.72
N GLY A 98 -11.98 -6.26 -3.43
CA GLY A 98 -11.30 -5.88 -2.19
C GLY A 98 -11.01 -4.38 -2.13
N ILE A 99 -10.53 -3.82 -3.25
CA ILE A 99 -10.31 -2.37 -3.40
C ILE A 99 -11.61 -1.60 -3.15
N ASN A 100 -12.71 -2.00 -3.82
CA ASN A 100 -13.98 -1.31 -3.69
C ASN A 100 -14.53 -1.34 -2.26
N ALA A 101 -14.35 -2.46 -1.55
CA ALA A 101 -14.73 -2.57 -0.15
C ALA A 101 -13.92 -1.63 0.75
N CYS A 102 -12.62 -1.46 0.48
CA CYS A 102 -11.76 -0.51 1.19
C CYS A 102 -12.19 0.94 0.94
N LEU A 103 -12.45 1.30 -0.32
CA LEU A 103 -12.91 2.64 -0.69
C LEU A 103 -14.28 2.96 -0.08
N GLU A 104 -15.21 2.00 -0.09
CA GLU A 104 -16.53 2.15 0.54
C GLU A 104 -16.41 2.35 2.06
N ALA A 105 -15.56 1.57 2.72
CA ALA A 105 -15.32 1.69 4.16
C ALA A 105 -14.67 3.03 4.52
N ALA A 106 -13.66 3.46 3.77
CA ALA A 106 -12.99 4.74 3.96
C ALA A 106 -13.97 5.91 3.81
N ARG A 107 -14.80 5.89 2.74
CA ARG A 107 -15.82 6.90 2.52
C ARG A 107 -16.86 6.94 3.64
N LYS A 108 -17.35 5.78 4.07
CA LYS A 108 -18.35 5.69 5.14
C LYS A 108 -17.87 6.28 6.47
N ASN A 109 -16.56 6.27 6.71
CA ASN A 109 -15.96 6.76 7.94
C ASN A 109 -15.29 8.13 7.78
N ASP A 110 -15.43 8.79 6.63
CA ASP A 110 -14.73 10.03 6.30
C ASP A 110 -13.24 9.98 6.72
N ALA A 111 -12.57 8.89 6.35
CA ALA A 111 -11.15 8.66 6.62
C ALA A 111 -10.33 8.46 5.33
N PRO A 112 -9.04 8.87 5.33
CA PRO A 112 -8.10 8.47 4.30
C PRO A 112 -7.74 6.99 4.47
N ILE A 113 -7.24 6.37 3.40
CA ILE A 113 -6.85 4.95 3.43
C ILE A 113 -5.58 4.71 2.61
N ILE A 114 -4.81 3.69 2.99
CA ILE A 114 -3.73 3.17 2.15
C ILE A 114 -4.21 1.85 1.53
N ILE A 115 -4.14 1.74 0.21
CA ILE A 115 -4.36 0.49 -0.51
C ILE A 115 -3.01 -0.04 -0.94
N GLN A 116 -2.66 -1.25 -0.51
CA GLN A 116 -1.37 -1.85 -0.83
C GLN A 116 -1.50 -3.19 -1.54
N PHE A 117 -0.49 -3.48 -2.36
CA PHE A 117 -0.35 -4.78 -3.01
C PHE A 117 0.97 -5.43 -2.59
N SER A 118 0.90 -6.64 -2.04
CA SER A 118 2.08 -7.50 -1.91
C SER A 118 2.47 -8.07 -3.27
N SER A 119 3.66 -8.67 -3.39
CA SER A 119 4.09 -9.28 -4.65
C SER A 119 3.16 -10.43 -5.07
N GLY A 120 2.78 -11.27 -4.10
CA GLY A 120 1.80 -12.34 -4.31
C GLY A 120 0.39 -11.82 -4.65
N GLY A 121 -0.06 -10.78 -3.93
CA GLY A 121 -1.35 -10.13 -4.19
C GLY A 121 -1.42 -9.48 -5.59
N SER A 122 -0.32 -8.89 -6.02
CA SER A 122 -0.15 -8.32 -7.36
C SER A 122 -0.27 -9.41 -8.43
N GLN A 123 0.42 -10.54 -8.28
CA GLN A 123 0.29 -11.67 -9.20
C GLN A 123 -1.14 -12.20 -9.22
N PHE A 124 -1.81 -12.27 -8.07
CA PHE A 124 -3.20 -12.71 -7.99
C PHE A 124 -4.12 -11.77 -8.78
N TYR A 125 -3.95 -10.46 -8.65
CA TYR A 125 -4.71 -9.45 -9.39
C TYR A 125 -4.53 -9.59 -10.90
N GLY A 126 -3.30 -9.84 -11.36
CA GLY A 126 -2.98 -10.12 -12.76
C GLY A 126 -3.49 -11.48 -13.26
N GLY A 127 -3.88 -12.36 -12.33
CA GLY A 127 -4.36 -13.71 -12.57
C GLY A 127 -3.25 -14.76 -12.44
N LYS A 128 -3.46 -15.75 -11.57
CA LYS A 128 -2.50 -16.85 -11.32
C LYS A 128 -2.08 -17.66 -12.57
N GLY A 129 -2.88 -17.62 -13.63
CA GLY A 129 -2.57 -18.29 -14.90
C GLY A 129 -1.56 -17.54 -15.78
N LEU A 130 -1.23 -16.29 -15.44
CA LEU A 130 -0.24 -15.50 -16.17
C LEU A 130 1.19 -15.89 -15.75
N ASP A 131 2.09 -16.01 -16.71
CA ASP A 131 3.49 -16.32 -16.44
C ASP A 131 4.14 -15.21 -15.61
N ASN A 132 4.68 -15.59 -14.44
CA ASN A 132 5.34 -14.69 -13.52
C ASN A 132 6.87 -14.72 -13.64
N LYS A 133 7.42 -15.27 -14.72
CA LYS A 133 8.86 -15.15 -15.01
C LYS A 133 9.29 -13.67 -14.96
N ASN A 134 10.35 -13.39 -14.22
CA ASN A 134 10.86 -12.04 -13.96
C ASN A 134 9.77 -11.09 -13.43
N TYR A 135 8.86 -11.60 -12.60
CA TYR A 135 7.77 -10.84 -11.97
C TYR A 135 6.79 -10.19 -12.94
N ARG A 136 6.74 -10.63 -14.21
CA ARG A 136 5.89 -10.01 -15.24
C ARG A 136 4.40 -9.96 -14.83
N ALA A 137 3.88 -11.04 -14.26
CA ALA A 137 2.49 -11.10 -13.84
C ALA A 137 2.22 -10.21 -12.62
N ALA A 138 3.14 -10.20 -11.64
CA ALA A 138 3.06 -9.30 -10.49
C ALA A 138 3.10 -7.82 -10.91
N ILE A 139 4.05 -7.43 -11.77
CA ILE A 139 4.14 -6.06 -12.29
C ILE A 139 2.84 -5.67 -13.01
N ALA A 140 2.36 -6.50 -13.94
CA ALA A 140 1.14 -6.21 -14.69
C ALA A 140 -0.11 -6.15 -13.80
N GLY A 141 -0.21 -7.03 -12.80
CA GLY A 141 -1.33 -7.07 -11.87
C GLY A 141 -1.38 -5.87 -10.94
N ALA A 142 -0.24 -5.48 -10.36
CA ALA A 142 -0.14 -4.25 -9.56
C ALA A 142 -0.47 -3.01 -10.38
N VAL A 143 0.05 -2.88 -11.61
CA VAL A 143 -0.28 -1.75 -12.50
C VAL A 143 -1.78 -1.72 -12.85
N SER A 144 -2.38 -2.87 -13.13
CA SER A 144 -3.83 -2.98 -13.37
C SER A 144 -4.64 -2.54 -12.14
N GLY A 145 -4.25 -3.02 -10.95
CA GLY A 145 -4.85 -2.63 -9.68
C GLY A 145 -4.70 -1.13 -9.40
N ALA A 146 -3.53 -0.56 -9.68
CA ALA A 146 -3.26 0.86 -9.54
C ALA A 146 -4.19 1.72 -10.40
N PHE A 147 -4.37 1.37 -11.68
CA PHE A 147 -5.33 2.07 -12.54
C PHE A 147 -6.77 1.95 -12.04
N HIS A 148 -7.17 0.80 -11.50
CA HIS A 148 -8.47 0.62 -10.88
C HIS A 148 -8.64 1.53 -9.65
N VAL A 149 -7.65 1.59 -8.76
CA VAL A 149 -7.67 2.49 -7.59
C VAL A 149 -7.77 3.94 -8.04
N ARG A 150 -6.92 4.40 -8.97
CA ARG A 150 -6.94 5.77 -9.48
C ARG A 150 -8.30 6.14 -10.07
N THR A 151 -8.88 5.24 -10.86
CA THR A 151 -10.21 5.45 -11.47
C THR A 151 -11.33 5.53 -10.42
N MET A 152 -11.28 4.68 -9.38
CA MET A 152 -12.40 4.57 -8.43
C MET A 152 -12.28 5.50 -7.22
N ALA A 153 -11.08 5.80 -6.73
CA ALA A 153 -10.89 6.59 -5.51
C ALA A 153 -11.55 7.97 -5.58
N GLU A 154 -11.48 8.64 -6.74
CA GLU A 154 -12.16 9.90 -7.01
C GLU A 154 -13.70 9.73 -6.96
N GLN A 155 -14.24 8.66 -7.55
CA GLN A 155 -15.68 8.39 -7.55
C GLN A 155 -16.23 8.14 -6.15
N TYR A 156 -15.40 7.59 -5.25
CA TYR A 156 -15.74 7.45 -3.84
C TYR A 156 -15.54 8.74 -3.03
N GLY A 157 -14.81 9.73 -3.56
CA GLY A 157 -14.47 10.94 -2.84
C GLY A 157 -13.44 10.71 -1.73
N VAL A 158 -12.55 9.73 -1.87
CA VAL A 158 -11.62 9.29 -0.80
C VAL A 158 -10.17 9.59 -1.18
N PRO A 159 -9.39 10.23 -0.29
CA PRO A 159 -7.93 10.31 -0.44
C PRO A 159 -7.28 8.95 -0.19
N VAL A 160 -6.50 8.48 -1.15
CA VAL A 160 -5.86 7.15 -1.11
C VAL A 160 -4.35 7.27 -1.29
N ILE A 161 -3.58 6.74 -0.36
CA ILE A 161 -2.16 6.43 -0.63
C ILE A 161 -2.15 5.07 -1.32
N LEU A 162 -1.56 5.01 -2.52
CA LEU A 162 -1.42 3.78 -3.27
C LEU A 162 -0.01 3.23 -3.10
N HIS A 163 0.09 2.05 -2.48
CA HIS A 163 1.34 1.51 -1.97
C HIS A 163 1.64 0.09 -2.49
N THR A 164 2.86 -0.38 -2.30
CA THR A 164 3.21 -1.80 -2.43
C THR A 164 3.96 -2.27 -1.22
N ASP A 165 3.64 -3.47 -0.80
CA ASP A 165 4.12 -4.10 0.42
C ASP A 165 5.55 -4.66 0.28
N HIS A 166 5.99 -5.40 1.30
CA HIS A 166 7.29 -6.06 1.44
C HIS A 166 7.96 -6.47 0.12
N CYS A 167 9.14 -5.90 -0.10
CA CYS A 167 9.99 -6.19 -1.25
C CYS A 167 11.41 -6.58 -0.79
N ALA A 168 11.55 -7.85 -0.43
CA ALA A 168 12.84 -8.50 -0.20
C ALA A 168 13.82 -8.29 -1.38
N LYS A 169 15.12 -8.44 -1.13
CA LYS A 169 16.18 -8.29 -2.15
C LYS A 169 15.93 -9.07 -3.44
N LYS A 170 15.37 -10.29 -3.33
CA LYS A 170 15.00 -11.14 -4.47
C LYS A 170 13.88 -10.53 -5.34
N LEU A 171 13.02 -9.71 -4.74
CA LEU A 171 11.84 -9.09 -5.34
C LEU A 171 12.14 -7.71 -5.94
N LEU A 172 13.34 -7.14 -5.77
CA LEU A 172 13.70 -5.83 -6.33
C LEU A 172 13.32 -5.65 -7.82
N PRO A 173 13.46 -6.66 -8.71
CA PRO A 173 13.03 -6.49 -10.10
C PRO A 173 11.51 -6.27 -10.30
N TRP A 174 10.68 -6.68 -9.34
CA TRP A 174 9.24 -6.35 -9.31
C TRP A 174 9.04 -4.86 -9.06
N VAL A 175 9.62 -4.31 -7.98
CA VAL A 175 9.50 -2.88 -7.66
C VAL A 175 10.18 -2.01 -8.73
N ASP A 176 11.31 -2.42 -9.29
CA ASP A 176 11.93 -1.73 -10.44
C ASP A 176 10.96 -1.56 -11.61
N GLY A 177 10.19 -2.61 -11.92
CA GLY A 177 9.16 -2.58 -12.95
C GLY A 177 8.01 -1.63 -12.65
N LEU A 178 7.66 -1.49 -11.38
CA LEU A 178 6.61 -0.57 -10.90
C LEU A 178 7.08 0.88 -10.87
N ILE A 179 8.30 1.15 -10.40
CA ILE A 179 8.90 2.49 -10.50
C ILE A 179 8.99 2.90 -11.96
N ALA A 180 9.40 2.00 -12.87
CA ALA A 180 9.40 2.30 -14.30
C ALA A 180 7.99 2.58 -14.86
N ALA A 181 6.94 1.96 -14.33
CA ALA A 181 5.57 2.27 -14.69
C ALA A 181 5.14 3.65 -14.15
N SER A 182 5.51 3.99 -12.92
CA SER A 182 5.30 5.30 -12.33
C SER A 182 6.05 6.41 -13.10
N GLU A 183 7.29 6.18 -13.52
CA GLU A 183 8.07 7.12 -14.35
C GLU A 183 7.35 7.40 -15.69
N ARG A 184 6.85 6.36 -16.37
CA ARG A 184 6.07 6.54 -17.62
C ARG A 184 4.73 7.25 -17.42
N TYR A 185 4.09 7.03 -16.28
CA TYR A 185 2.84 7.71 -15.92
C TYR A 185 3.10 9.19 -15.60
N TYR A 186 4.19 9.47 -14.87
CA TYR A 186 4.66 10.81 -14.54
C TYR A 186 4.93 11.66 -15.77
N GLU A 187 5.56 11.11 -16.82
CA GLU A 187 5.78 11.82 -18.09
C GLU A 187 4.49 12.31 -18.75
N GLN A 188 3.36 11.65 -18.51
CA GLN A 188 2.06 11.96 -19.13
C GLN A 188 1.13 12.78 -18.23
N HIS A 189 1.24 12.60 -16.91
CA HIS A 189 0.27 13.12 -15.95
C HIS A 189 0.88 14.07 -14.90
N GLY A 190 2.22 14.19 -14.84
CA GLY A 190 2.91 15.05 -13.87
C GLY A 190 2.96 14.48 -12.44
N GLU A 191 2.51 13.25 -12.24
CA GLU A 191 2.51 12.54 -10.96
C GLU A 191 2.75 11.03 -11.17
N PRO A 192 3.26 10.29 -10.17
CA PRO A 192 3.57 8.87 -10.31
C PRO A 192 2.30 8.00 -10.26
N LEU A 193 2.38 6.78 -10.81
CA LEU A 193 1.27 5.83 -10.78
C LEU A 193 0.97 5.37 -9.35
N PHE A 194 2.02 5.11 -8.56
CA PHE A 194 1.96 4.76 -7.14
C PHE A 194 2.42 5.94 -6.28
N SER A 195 1.86 6.07 -5.09
CA SER A 195 2.28 7.05 -4.09
C SER A 195 3.61 6.65 -3.43
N SER A 196 3.75 5.37 -3.09
CA SER A 196 4.93 4.84 -2.41
C SER A 196 5.20 3.38 -2.74
N HIS A 197 6.44 2.95 -2.50
CA HIS A 197 6.84 1.55 -2.50
C HIS A 197 7.61 1.23 -1.24
N MET A 198 7.44 0.00 -0.75
CA MET A 198 8.24 -0.54 0.33
C MET A 198 9.46 -1.30 -0.22
N ILE A 199 10.59 -1.13 0.45
CA ILE A 199 11.79 -1.96 0.30
C ILE A 199 12.08 -2.59 1.66
N ASP A 200 12.00 -3.91 1.72
CA ASP A 200 12.26 -4.69 2.92
C ASP A 200 13.60 -5.40 2.74
N LEU A 201 14.65 -4.88 3.36
CA LEU A 201 15.97 -5.52 3.39
C LEU A 201 16.39 -5.81 4.83
N SER A 202 15.40 -6.09 5.69
CA SER A 202 15.61 -6.41 7.10
C SER A 202 16.53 -7.60 7.36
N GLU A 203 16.54 -8.59 6.46
CA GLU A 203 17.41 -9.77 6.51
C GLU A 203 18.87 -9.47 6.08
N GLU A 204 19.11 -8.32 5.45
CA GLU A 204 20.42 -7.92 4.95
C GLU A 204 21.17 -7.07 6.00
N PRO A 205 22.51 -6.98 5.93
CA PRO A 205 23.25 -6.09 6.81
C PRO A 205 22.74 -4.64 6.72
N LEU A 206 22.62 -3.95 7.85
CA LEU A 206 22.08 -2.58 7.92
C LEU A 206 22.73 -1.63 6.92
N GLU A 207 24.06 -1.68 6.76
CA GLU A 207 24.79 -0.84 5.80
C GLU A 207 24.31 -1.07 4.35
N GLU A 208 24.09 -2.33 3.96
CA GLU A 208 23.61 -2.67 2.62
C GLU A 208 22.13 -2.28 2.44
N ASN A 209 21.29 -2.50 3.46
CA ASN A 209 19.89 -2.05 3.45
C ASN A 209 19.81 -0.53 3.22
N LEU A 210 20.58 0.25 3.98
CA LEU A 210 20.62 1.70 3.88
C LEU A 210 21.16 2.20 2.54
N GLU A 211 22.22 1.59 2.01
CA GLU A 211 22.79 1.95 0.71
C GLU A 211 21.76 1.76 -0.41
N ILE A 212 21.12 0.59 -0.47
CA ILE A 212 20.12 0.28 -1.49
C ILE A 212 18.89 1.18 -1.32
N CYS A 213 18.38 1.36 -0.09
CA CYS A 213 17.26 2.25 0.18
C CYS A 213 17.55 3.70 -0.22
N ALA A 214 18.77 4.20 0.01
CA ALA A 214 19.15 5.54 -0.40
C ALA A 214 19.11 5.72 -1.94
N ASP A 215 19.58 4.73 -2.69
CA ASP A 215 19.53 4.73 -4.16
C ASP A 215 18.07 4.73 -4.69
N TYR A 216 17.22 3.87 -4.11
CA TYR A 216 15.80 3.82 -4.44
C TYR A 216 15.09 5.12 -4.08
N LEU A 217 15.32 5.66 -2.88
CA LEU A 217 14.75 6.93 -2.43
C LEU A 217 15.15 8.08 -3.36
N ALA A 218 16.42 8.12 -3.80
CA ALA A 218 16.92 9.13 -4.73
C ALA A 218 16.25 9.04 -6.11
N ARG A 219 15.93 7.84 -6.58
CA ARG A 219 15.19 7.61 -7.83
C ARG A 219 13.72 8.01 -7.68
N MET A 220 13.05 7.45 -6.68
CA MET A 220 11.63 7.63 -6.39
C MET A 220 11.27 9.10 -6.10
N SER A 221 12.14 9.81 -5.37
CA SER A 221 11.88 11.20 -4.99
C SER A 221 11.84 12.16 -6.18
N LYS A 222 12.50 11.85 -7.30
CA LYS A 222 12.49 12.68 -8.52
C LYS A 222 11.09 12.79 -9.15
N ILE A 223 10.24 11.81 -8.89
CA ILE A 223 8.86 11.76 -9.37
C ILE A 223 7.84 11.85 -8.23
N GLY A 224 8.26 12.33 -7.05
CA GLY A 224 7.35 12.56 -5.92
C GLY A 224 6.83 11.30 -5.22
N MET A 225 7.57 10.19 -5.29
CA MET A 225 7.22 8.95 -4.58
C MET A 225 7.92 8.86 -3.23
N LEU A 226 7.23 8.30 -2.24
CA LEU A 226 7.75 8.01 -0.91
C LEU A 226 8.30 6.57 -0.82
N LEU A 227 9.41 6.39 -0.11
CA LEU A 227 9.97 5.07 0.21
C LEU A 227 9.56 4.64 1.62
N GLU A 228 8.94 3.47 1.75
CA GLU A 228 8.88 2.78 3.04
C GLU A 228 10.05 1.82 3.15
N MET A 229 10.75 1.81 4.29
CA MET A 229 11.87 0.91 4.53
C MET A 229 11.69 0.16 5.85
N GLU A 230 12.17 -1.07 5.94
CA GLU A 230 12.10 -1.88 7.17
C GLU A 230 13.46 -2.13 7.85
N LEU A 231 13.46 -1.99 9.18
CA LEU A 231 14.55 -2.29 10.09
C LEU A 231 14.22 -3.48 10.99
N GLY A 232 15.23 -4.33 11.21
CA GLY A 232 15.11 -5.48 12.10
C GLY A 232 14.23 -6.56 11.49
N ILE A 233 14.35 -7.79 12.00
CA ILE A 233 13.60 -8.91 11.44
C ILE A 233 12.24 -8.95 12.14
N THR A 234 11.17 -8.82 11.37
CA THR A 234 9.81 -9.10 11.87
C THR A 234 9.62 -10.61 11.99
N GLY A 235 9.03 -11.06 13.10
CA GLY A 235 8.74 -12.49 13.28
C GLY A 235 7.59 -12.96 12.37
N GLY A 236 7.46 -14.27 12.20
CA GLY A 236 6.29 -14.89 11.56
C GLY A 236 6.46 -15.23 10.08
N GLU A 237 5.36 -15.52 9.37
CA GLU A 237 5.41 -15.87 7.93
C GLU A 237 4.66 -14.86 7.07
N GLU A 238 5.35 -14.28 6.09
CA GLU A 238 4.77 -13.38 5.09
C GLU A 238 5.33 -13.66 3.68
N ASP A 239 4.47 -13.72 2.67
CA ASP A 239 4.82 -13.93 1.25
C ASP A 239 5.82 -15.10 0.99
N GLY A 240 5.81 -16.11 1.88
CA GLY A 240 6.66 -17.31 1.84
C GLY A 240 8.04 -17.17 2.48
N VAL A 241 8.28 -16.10 3.25
CA VAL A 241 9.42 -15.91 4.15
C VAL A 241 8.94 -16.24 5.57
N ASN A 242 9.65 -17.10 6.31
CA ASN A 242 9.30 -17.50 7.67
C ASN A 242 10.45 -17.19 8.64
N ASN A 243 10.14 -16.34 9.63
CA ASN A 243 11.03 -15.80 10.66
C ASN A 243 10.65 -16.26 12.08
N GLU A 244 9.95 -17.40 12.23
CA GLU A 244 9.51 -17.92 13.54
C GLU A 244 10.67 -18.34 14.47
N ASP A 245 11.87 -18.59 13.92
CA ASP A 245 13.05 -19.09 14.65
C ASP A 245 14.08 -18.01 15.03
N VAL A 246 13.78 -16.72 14.81
CA VAL A 246 14.72 -15.60 15.03
C VAL A 246 14.93 -15.33 16.54
N PRO A 247 16.17 -15.06 17.02
CA PRO A 247 16.43 -14.72 18.41
C PRO A 247 15.63 -13.50 18.89
N GLU A 248 15.13 -13.54 20.13
CA GLU A 248 14.27 -12.47 20.70
C GLU A 248 14.96 -11.10 20.69
N GLU A 249 16.28 -11.03 20.86
CA GLU A 249 17.06 -9.78 20.76
C GLU A 249 17.15 -9.16 19.35
N ASP A 250 16.95 -9.95 18.30
CA ASP A 250 17.00 -9.51 16.90
C ASP A 250 15.62 -9.04 16.39
N LEU A 251 14.56 -9.26 17.18
CA LEU A 251 13.17 -8.81 16.92
C LEU A 251 12.89 -7.35 17.31
N TYR A 252 13.88 -6.65 17.86
CA TYR A 252 13.74 -5.28 18.36
C TYR A 252 14.82 -4.37 17.78
N SER A 253 14.38 -3.39 16.98
CA SER A 253 15.21 -2.32 16.46
C SER A 253 15.77 -1.47 17.60
N LYS A 254 17.02 -1.05 17.46
CA LYS A 254 17.68 -0.15 18.41
C LYS A 254 17.51 1.31 17.99
N PRO A 255 17.37 2.27 18.93
CA PRO A 255 17.33 3.69 18.61
C PRO A 255 18.51 4.18 17.75
N GLU A 256 19.71 3.61 17.95
CA GLU A 256 20.88 3.89 17.13
C GLU A 256 20.70 3.49 15.66
N GLU A 257 20.04 2.37 15.39
CA GLU A 257 19.79 1.86 14.03
C GLU A 257 18.75 2.76 13.32
N ILE A 258 17.69 3.17 14.03
CA ILE A 258 16.70 4.14 13.53
C ILE A 258 17.37 5.50 13.23
N TYR A 259 18.33 5.93 14.06
CA TYR A 259 19.10 7.14 13.80
C TYR A 259 20.00 7.01 12.56
N GLU A 260 20.61 5.86 12.31
CA GLU A 260 21.41 5.65 11.09
C GLU A 260 20.52 5.69 9.82
N VAL A 261 19.26 5.23 9.89
CA VAL A 261 18.27 5.47 8.82
C VAL A 261 18.06 6.96 8.60
N TYR A 262 17.72 7.71 9.66
CA TYR A 262 17.50 9.16 9.55
C TYR A 262 18.72 9.86 8.94
N LYS A 263 19.91 9.57 9.47
CA LYS A 263 21.17 10.18 9.02
C LYS A 263 21.50 9.87 7.56
N THR A 264 21.09 8.70 7.06
CA THR A 264 21.36 8.27 5.68
C THR A 264 20.30 8.75 4.69
N LEU A 265 19.01 8.58 5.02
CA LEU A 265 17.91 8.83 4.09
C LEU A 265 17.43 10.29 4.09
N HIS A 266 17.42 10.95 5.26
CA HIS A 266 16.91 12.32 5.35
C HIS A 266 17.65 13.34 4.45
N PRO A 267 18.99 13.28 4.30
CA PRO A 267 19.70 14.14 3.36
C PRO A 267 19.39 13.85 1.88
N VAL A 268 18.94 12.63 1.54
CA VAL A 268 18.52 12.27 0.18
C VAL A 268 17.16 12.86 -0.13
N SER A 269 16.20 12.66 0.78
CA SER A 269 14.83 13.17 0.66
C SER A 269 14.08 12.98 1.98
N PRO A 270 13.15 13.89 2.36
CA PRO A 270 12.28 13.67 3.51
C PRO A 270 11.12 12.69 3.23
N MET A 271 10.99 12.17 2.00
CA MET A 271 9.90 11.29 1.58
C MET A 271 10.22 9.83 1.89
N TYR A 272 10.33 9.51 3.17
CA TYR A 272 10.43 8.12 3.63
C TYR A 272 9.69 7.88 4.95
N THR A 273 9.35 6.61 5.17
CA THR A 273 8.80 6.08 6.43
C THR A 273 9.64 4.88 6.88
N ILE A 274 9.59 4.58 8.18
CA ILE A 274 10.38 3.50 8.79
C ILE A 274 9.41 2.49 9.41
N ALA A 275 9.43 1.26 8.95
CA ALA A 275 8.93 0.12 9.71
C ALA A 275 10.07 -0.36 10.62
N ALA A 276 9.90 -0.24 11.93
CA ALA A 276 10.88 -0.74 12.89
C ALA A 276 10.33 -2.02 13.51
N ALA A 277 11.18 -3.02 13.72
CA ALA A 277 10.82 -4.17 14.54
C ALA A 277 10.70 -3.74 16.01
N PHE A 278 9.54 -3.92 16.62
CA PHE A 278 9.34 -3.71 18.07
C PHE A 278 8.59 -4.89 18.69
N GLY A 279 8.95 -6.09 18.27
CA GLY A 279 8.27 -7.34 18.64
C GLY A 279 7.00 -7.61 17.83
N ASN A 280 6.76 -6.86 16.76
CA ASN A 280 5.65 -7.09 15.83
C ASN A 280 5.94 -8.27 14.88
N VAL A 281 4.89 -9.01 14.54
CA VAL A 281 4.98 -10.29 13.84
C VAL A 281 3.91 -10.32 12.75
N HIS A 282 4.26 -10.72 11.53
CA HIS A 282 3.30 -10.81 10.43
C HIS A 282 2.46 -12.07 10.50
N GLY A 283 1.14 -11.92 10.39
CA GLY A 283 0.18 -13.02 10.43
C GLY A 283 -0.87 -12.84 11.53
N VAL A 284 -1.72 -13.85 11.72
CA VAL A 284 -2.74 -13.86 12.78
C VAL A 284 -2.28 -14.83 13.87
N TYR A 285 -1.81 -14.29 15.00
CA TYR A 285 -1.40 -15.08 16.14
C TYR A 285 -2.47 -15.10 17.23
N SER A 286 -2.41 -16.14 18.07
CA SER A 286 -3.23 -16.17 19.27
C SER A 286 -2.79 -15.05 20.23
N PRO A 287 -3.73 -14.35 20.91
CA PRO A 287 -3.40 -13.31 21.88
C PRO A 287 -2.37 -13.80 22.90
N GLY A 288 -1.28 -13.05 23.08
CA GLY A 288 -0.22 -13.32 24.07
C GLY A 288 1.04 -14.02 23.54
N ASN A 289 1.11 -14.38 22.25
CA ASN A 289 2.34 -14.93 21.64
C ASN A 289 3.30 -13.86 21.09
N VAL A 290 2.84 -12.61 21.02
CA VAL A 290 3.59 -11.46 20.51
C VAL A 290 3.79 -10.49 21.67
N ARG A 291 5.03 -10.06 21.93
CA ARG A 291 5.37 -9.08 22.95
C ARG A 291 5.74 -7.78 22.25
N LEU A 292 4.74 -6.93 22.03
CA LEU A 292 4.97 -5.61 21.47
C LEU A 292 5.66 -4.73 22.52
N GLU A 293 6.66 -3.96 22.09
CA GLU A 293 7.29 -2.89 22.87
C GLU A 293 7.19 -1.54 22.13
N PRO A 294 6.01 -0.91 22.05
CA PRO A 294 5.82 0.36 21.33
C PRO A 294 6.75 1.49 21.83
N ASP A 295 7.18 1.43 23.10
CA ASP A 295 8.18 2.35 23.70
C ASP A 295 9.50 2.42 22.91
N ILE A 296 9.83 1.42 22.07
CA ILE A 296 10.97 1.48 21.13
C ILE A 296 10.82 2.64 20.16
N LEU A 297 9.61 2.89 19.67
CA LEU A 297 9.33 3.97 18.72
C LEU A 297 9.59 5.34 19.35
N ASP A 298 9.12 5.55 20.58
CA ASP A 298 9.35 6.78 21.34
C ASP A 298 10.85 6.98 21.63
N ARG A 299 11.55 5.91 22.07
CA ARG A 299 13.01 5.97 22.26
C ARG A 299 13.76 6.32 20.98
N GLY A 300 13.30 5.85 19.82
CA GLY A 300 13.84 6.21 18.52
C GLY A 300 13.68 7.71 18.22
N GLN A 301 12.48 8.26 18.43
CA GLN A 301 12.21 9.70 18.23
C GLN A 301 13.05 10.57 19.16
N ASP A 302 13.11 10.21 20.44
CA ASP A 302 13.91 10.93 21.46
C ASP A 302 15.39 10.89 21.11
N TYR A 303 15.92 9.72 20.72
CA TYR A 303 17.33 9.58 20.35
C TYR A 303 17.69 10.47 19.15
N ILE A 304 16.88 10.47 18.10
CA ILE A 304 17.11 11.33 16.92
C ILE A 304 17.01 12.80 17.33
N SER A 305 16.00 13.18 18.11
CA SER A 305 15.82 14.56 18.58
C SER A 305 17.02 15.04 19.40
N ASP A 306 17.55 14.19 20.29
CA ASP A 306 18.74 14.49 21.09
C ASP A 306 20.00 14.68 20.22
N LYS A 307 20.14 13.90 19.13
CA LYS A 307 21.24 14.06 18.17
C LYS A 307 21.12 15.35 17.35
N LEU A 308 19.89 15.75 17.02
CA LEU A 308 19.61 16.99 16.28
C LEU A 308 19.71 18.24 17.15
N GLY A 309 19.49 18.13 18.47
CA GLY A 309 19.55 19.25 19.39
C GLY A 309 18.56 20.36 19.00
N SER A 310 19.07 21.54 18.67
CA SER A 310 18.24 22.68 18.25
C SER A 310 17.57 22.50 16.89
N ASP A 311 18.06 21.57 16.07
CA ASP A 311 17.53 21.31 14.73
C ASP A 311 16.38 20.29 14.75
N ALA A 312 16.05 19.74 15.93
CA ALA A 312 14.93 18.83 16.10
C ALA A 312 13.58 19.53 15.83
N PRO A 313 12.59 18.81 15.27
CA PRO A 313 11.25 19.39 15.10
C PRO A 313 10.60 19.68 16.46
N GLN A 314 9.70 20.66 16.49
CA GLN A 314 9.02 21.11 17.72
C GLN A 314 8.23 19.99 18.42
N ASP A 315 7.67 19.07 17.65
CA ASP A 315 6.92 17.93 18.16
C ASP A 315 7.80 16.78 18.65
N LYS A 316 9.14 16.91 18.51
CA LYS A 316 10.14 15.88 18.81
C LYS A 316 9.89 14.54 18.10
N LYS A 317 9.19 14.55 16.96
CA LYS A 317 8.92 13.35 16.15
C LYS A 317 9.55 13.49 14.76
N PRO A 318 10.90 13.41 14.65
CA PRO A 318 11.64 13.59 13.40
C PRO A 318 11.34 12.56 12.31
N VAL A 319 10.88 11.36 12.65
CA VAL A 319 10.55 10.31 11.68
C VAL A 319 9.08 9.89 11.75
N LYS A 320 8.61 9.22 10.71
CA LYS A 320 7.27 8.64 10.63
C LYS A 320 7.41 7.12 10.64
N PHE A 321 6.69 6.46 11.54
CA PHE A 321 6.73 5.00 11.66
C PHE A 321 5.58 4.32 10.94
N VAL A 322 5.80 3.05 10.60
CA VAL A 322 4.80 2.13 10.09
C VAL A 322 4.72 0.93 11.02
N PHE A 323 3.49 0.50 11.33
CA PHE A 323 3.23 -0.64 12.20
C PHE A 323 2.74 -1.82 11.37
N HIS A 324 3.63 -2.77 11.08
CA HIS A 324 3.27 -4.04 10.44
C HIS A 324 2.79 -5.06 11.45
N GLY A 325 2.00 -6.04 11.01
CA GLY A 325 1.57 -7.14 11.88
C GLY A 325 0.59 -6.72 12.99
N GLY A 326 -0.10 -5.58 12.85
CA GLY A 326 -1.03 -5.08 13.87
C GLY A 326 -2.32 -5.91 14.07
N SER A 327 -2.51 -6.97 13.30
CA SER A 327 -3.68 -7.84 13.45
C SER A 327 -3.59 -8.65 14.74
N GLY A 328 -4.53 -8.40 15.68
CA GLY A 328 -4.58 -9.09 16.97
C GLY A 328 -3.91 -8.34 18.11
N SER A 329 -3.28 -7.19 17.84
CA SER A 329 -2.85 -6.24 18.87
C SER A 329 -4.04 -5.69 19.65
N SER A 330 -3.82 -5.29 20.90
CA SER A 330 -4.86 -4.63 21.70
C SER A 330 -5.06 -3.18 21.25
N THR A 331 -6.09 -2.52 21.77
CA THR A 331 -6.27 -1.08 21.58
C THR A 331 -5.34 -0.24 22.47
N GLU A 332 -4.67 -0.86 23.46
CA GLU A 332 -3.73 -0.19 24.36
C GLU A 332 -2.31 -0.15 23.78
N ASP A 333 -1.95 -1.14 22.94
CA ASP A 333 -0.70 -1.20 22.19
C ASP A 333 -0.66 -0.19 21.02
#